data_AF-A0A2M9KGW8-F1
#
_entry.id   AF-A0A2M9KGW8-F1
#
_cell.length_a   1.000
_cell.length_b   1.000
_cell.length_c   1.000
_cell.angle_alpha   90.00
_cell.angle_beta   90.00
_cell.angle_gamma   90.00
#
_symmetry.space_group_name_H-M   'P 1'
#
loop_
_entity.id
_entity.type
_entity.pdbx_description
1 polymer ?
#
loop_
_entity_poly.entity_id
_entity_poly.type
_entity_poly.pdbx_seq_one_letter_code
_entity_poly.pdbx_strand_id
1 'polypeptide(L)'
;MTDDAYLFLVMTEAGWQGTPLALVGELECLDTPAVQAWFTAHGVNPASPAVRVAPPEQTGMIPKEAERLPVPLSEEELERIRRATATDSVASVEEDLLAFRDSEDNRDDLLRRALAAGVPAHRIVALSGVDPTTLSSASQD
;
A
#
# COMPACT_ATOMS: atom_id res chain seq x y z
N MET A 1 16.55 9.90 1.62
CA MET A 1 15.78 10.08 0.38
C MET A 1 14.37 9.67 0.73
N THR A 2 13.40 10.54 0.52
CA THR A 2 11.99 10.16 0.60
C THR A 2 11.79 9.08 -0.45
N ASP A 3 11.34 7.91 -0.04
CA ASP A 3 10.95 6.90 -1.01
C ASP A 3 9.62 7.39 -1.59
N ASP A 4 9.63 7.79 -2.86
CA ASP A 4 8.46 8.35 -3.52
C ASP A 4 7.46 7.24 -3.87
N ALA A 5 6.17 7.53 -3.75
CA ALA A 5 5.15 6.67 -4.34
C ALA A 5 5.16 6.82 -5.86
N TYR A 6 4.59 5.85 -6.57
CA TYR A 6 4.52 5.89 -8.02
C TYR A 6 3.09 5.69 -8.51
N LEU A 7 2.69 6.54 -9.45
CA LEU A 7 1.61 6.23 -10.38
C LEU A 7 2.18 5.37 -11.50
N PHE A 8 1.42 4.38 -11.95
CA PHE A 8 1.84 3.55 -13.08
C PHE A 8 0.65 3.03 -13.89
N LEU A 9 0.90 2.72 -15.16
CA LEU A 9 -0.08 2.13 -16.07
C LEU A 9 0.06 0.62 -16.14
N VAL A 10 -1.05 -0.09 -15.95
CA VAL A 10 -1.13 -1.53 -16.12
C VAL A 10 -1.53 -1.84 -17.56
N MET A 11 -0.57 -2.38 -18.32
CA MET A 11 -0.76 -2.77 -19.73
C MET A 11 -1.30 -4.20 -19.90
N THR A 12 -1.26 -5.02 -18.83
CA THR A 12 -1.80 -6.39 -18.82
C THR A 12 -2.50 -6.70 -17.49
N GLU A 13 -3.69 -7.30 -17.55
CA GLU A 13 -4.54 -7.58 -16.39
C GLU A 13 -4.01 -8.72 -15.49
N ALA A 14 -2.95 -9.41 -15.92
CA ALA A 14 -2.45 -10.60 -15.24
C ALA A 14 -1.66 -10.27 -13.96
N GLY A 15 -2.32 -10.45 -12.81
CA GLY A 15 -1.66 -10.75 -11.53
C GLY A 15 -1.10 -9.58 -10.72
N TRP A 16 -1.43 -8.33 -11.07
CA TRP A 16 -0.82 -7.18 -10.40
C TRP A 16 -1.62 -6.61 -9.23
N GLN A 17 -0.97 -6.40 -8.07
CA GLN A 17 -1.56 -5.95 -6.78
C GLN A 17 -1.41 -4.44 -6.51
N GLY A 18 -1.45 -3.60 -7.56
CA GLY A 18 -1.47 -2.14 -7.37
C GLY A 18 -2.84 -1.66 -6.91
N THR A 19 -2.89 -0.59 -6.11
CA THR A 19 -4.16 0.02 -5.72
C THR A 19 -4.75 0.76 -6.93
N PRO A 20 -5.95 0.42 -7.42
CA PRO A 20 -6.62 1.22 -8.43
C PRO A 20 -6.79 2.65 -7.93
N LEU A 21 -6.31 3.63 -8.69
CA LEU A 21 -6.33 5.03 -8.25
C LEU A 21 -7.77 5.49 -7.94
N ALA A 22 -8.75 4.99 -8.69
CA ALA A 22 -10.16 5.25 -8.49
C ALA A 22 -10.71 4.82 -7.11
N LEU A 23 -10.06 3.88 -6.41
CA LEU A 23 -10.48 3.42 -5.08
C LEU A 23 -9.87 4.24 -3.93
N VAL A 24 -8.80 4.99 -4.20
CA VAL A 24 -8.10 5.79 -3.19
C VAL A 24 -8.83 7.10 -2.91
N GLY A 25 -9.51 7.64 -3.95
CA GLY A 25 -10.12 8.96 -3.92
C GLY A 25 -9.18 10.05 -4.43
N GLU A 26 -9.45 11.29 -4.02
CA GLU A 26 -8.67 12.46 -4.44
C GLU A 26 -7.28 12.46 -3.77
N LEU A 27 -6.23 12.61 -4.58
CA LEU A 27 -4.86 12.85 -4.14
C LEU A 27 -4.46 14.25 -4.58
N GLU A 28 -3.76 14.98 -3.72
CA GLU A 28 -3.33 16.37 -3.99
C GLU A 28 -2.38 16.40 -5.20
N CYS A 29 -1.59 15.34 -5.38
CA CYS A 29 -0.67 15.23 -6.50
C CYS A 29 -1.36 15.25 -7.87
N LEU A 30 -2.66 14.89 -7.97
CA LEU A 30 -3.39 14.84 -9.24
C LEU A 30 -3.62 16.22 -9.86
N ASP A 31 -3.61 17.28 -9.05
CA ASP A 31 -3.74 18.65 -9.54
C ASP A 31 -2.39 19.22 -10.02
N THR A 32 -1.28 18.52 -9.78
CA THR A 32 0.03 19.02 -10.18
C THR A 32 0.22 18.96 -11.71
N PRO A 33 0.90 19.96 -12.30
CA PRO A 33 1.07 20.02 -13.75
C PRO A 33 1.85 18.83 -14.31
N ALA A 34 2.77 18.26 -13.53
CA ALA A 34 3.52 17.08 -13.94
C ALA A 34 2.62 15.84 -14.10
N VAL A 35 1.72 15.62 -13.14
CA VAL A 35 0.78 14.48 -13.16
C VAL A 35 -0.27 14.67 -14.25
N GLN A 36 -0.81 15.89 -14.43
CA GLN A 36 -1.74 16.19 -15.50
C GLN A 36 -1.11 16.02 -16.90
N ALA A 37 0.14 16.45 -17.08
CA ALA A 37 0.87 16.27 -18.33
C ALA A 37 1.12 14.79 -18.64
N TRP A 38 1.45 13.98 -17.62
CA TRP A 38 1.63 12.54 -17.77
C TRP A 38 0.33 11.83 -18.18
N PHE A 39 -0.80 12.13 -17.51
CA PHE A 39 -2.11 11.61 -17.92
C PHE A 39 -2.44 11.96 -19.38
N THR A 40 -2.18 13.21 -19.76
CA THR A 40 -2.41 13.70 -21.12
C THR A 40 -1.51 12.99 -22.14
N ALA A 41 -0.24 12.79 -21.83
CA ALA A 41 0.72 12.12 -22.72
C ALA A 41 0.33 10.66 -23.02
N HIS A 42 -0.29 9.99 -22.05
CA HIS A 42 -0.74 8.60 -22.20
C HIS A 42 -2.22 8.47 -22.58
N GLY A 43 -2.96 9.57 -22.69
CA GLY A 43 -4.39 9.56 -23.03
C GLY A 43 -5.26 8.84 -22.00
N VAL A 44 -4.83 8.81 -20.74
CA VAL A 44 -5.52 8.12 -19.63
C VAL A 44 -6.08 9.12 -18.63
N ASN A 45 -7.19 8.76 -17.99
CA ASN A 45 -7.84 9.55 -16.94
C ASN A 45 -7.53 8.94 -15.56
N PRO A 46 -7.42 9.72 -14.47
CA PRO A 46 -7.27 9.19 -13.11
C PRO A 46 -8.36 8.18 -12.68
N ALA A 47 -9.57 8.27 -13.24
CA ALA A 47 -10.65 7.31 -13.01
C ALA A 47 -10.50 6.00 -13.82
N SER A 48 -9.48 5.90 -14.69
CA SER A 48 -9.26 4.72 -15.52
C SER A 48 -8.79 3.53 -14.67
N PRO A 49 -9.35 2.32 -14.87
CA PRO A 49 -8.92 1.12 -14.16
C PRO A 49 -7.47 0.71 -14.47
N ALA A 50 -6.89 1.24 -15.54
CA ALA A 50 -5.50 1.03 -15.93
C ALA A 50 -4.50 1.81 -15.06
N VAL A 51 -4.96 2.87 -14.38
CA VAL A 51 -4.11 3.72 -13.55
C VAL A 51 -4.08 3.17 -12.14
N ARG A 52 -2.88 2.87 -11.65
CA ARG A 52 -2.67 2.36 -10.29
C ARG A 52 -1.63 3.19 -9.57
N VAL A 53 -1.73 3.15 -8.25
CA VAL A 53 -0.77 3.77 -7.35
C VAL A 53 -0.11 2.69 -6.49
N ALA A 54 1.21 2.79 -6.36
CA ALA A 54 2.02 1.95 -5.51
C ALA A 54 2.73 2.82 -4.46
N PRO A 55 2.53 2.53 -3.16
CA PRO A 55 3.33 3.15 -2.10
C PRO A 55 4.80 2.68 -2.18
N PRO A 56 5.72 3.41 -1.53
CA PRO A 56 7.15 3.12 -1.45
C PRO A 56 7.56 1.66 -1.32
N GLU A 57 6.96 0.97 -0.36
CA GLU A 57 7.18 -0.45 -0.04
C GLU A 57 6.77 -1.43 -1.16
N GLN A 58 5.94 -0.99 -2.11
CA GLN A 58 5.44 -1.79 -3.23
C GLN A 58 6.07 -1.40 -4.58
N THR A 59 6.96 -0.40 -4.61
CA THR A 59 7.59 0.08 -5.86
C THR A 59 8.43 -1.00 -6.55
N GLY A 60 9.05 -1.87 -5.76
CA GLY A 60 9.83 -3.02 -6.26
C GLY A 60 8.97 -4.08 -6.94
N MET A 61 7.66 -4.04 -6.73
CA MET A 61 6.76 -4.83 -7.53
C MET A 61 6.71 -4.21 -8.93
N ILE A 62 6.41 -2.92 -9.12
CA ILE A 62 6.02 -2.31 -10.42
C ILE A 62 6.79 -2.87 -11.63
N PRO A 63 6.11 -3.33 -12.70
CA PRO A 63 6.78 -3.90 -13.86
C PRO A 63 7.80 -2.92 -14.44
N LYS A 64 8.99 -3.41 -14.79
CA LYS A 64 10.06 -2.54 -15.34
C LYS A 64 9.68 -1.85 -16.65
N GLU A 65 8.77 -2.47 -17.40
CA GLU A 65 8.25 -1.98 -18.68
C GLU A 65 7.00 -1.11 -18.52
N ALA A 66 6.46 -0.97 -17.30
CA ALA A 66 5.32 -0.13 -17.04
C ALA A 66 5.74 1.34 -17.02
N GLU A 67 4.95 2.17 -17.70
CA GLU A 67 5.06 3.62 -17.59
C GLU A 67 4.75 4.03 -16.15
N ARG A 68 5.71 4.70 -15.50
CA ARG A 68 5.62 5.09 -14.09
C ARG A 68 6.05 6.53 -13.87
N LEU A 69 5.39 7.20 -12.95
CA LEU A 69 5.63 8.58 -12.56
C LEU A 69 5.79 8.66 -11.03
N PRO A 70 6.93 9.14 -10.51
CA PRO A 70 7.06 9.41 -9.08
C PRO A 70 6.12 10.55 -8.69
N VAL A 71 5.41 10.37 -7.58
CA VAL A 71 4.48 11.37 -7.04
C VAL A 71 4.75 11.61 -5.55
N PRO A 72 4.82 12.89 -5.12
CA PRO A 72 4.89 13.19 -3.70
C PRO A 72 3.53 12.91 -3.08
N LEU A 73 3.50 12.03 -2.08
CA LEU A 73 2.31 11.76 -1.28
C LEU A 73 2.60 12.02 0.19
N SER A 74 1.62 12.60 0.87
CA SER A 74 1.63 12.78 2.32
C SER A 74 1.40 11.44 3.03
N GLU A 75 1.77 11.36 4.31
CA GLU A 75 1.55 10.15 5.13
C GLU A 75 0.06 9.75 5.16
N GLU A 76 -0.85 10.73 5.26
CA GLU A 76 -2.29 10.51 5.23
C GLU A 76 -2.78 9.90 3.91
N GLU A 77 -2.22 10.33 2.78
CA GLU A 77 -2.55 9.80 1.45
C GLU A 77 -2.03 8.37 1.29
N LEU A 78 -0.81 8.10 1.76
CA LEU A 78 -0.24 6.75 1.79
C LEU A 78 -1.09 5.81 2.65
N GLU A 79 -1.57 6.25 3.80
CA GLU A 79 -2.49 5.46 4.64
C GLU A 79 -3.81 5.15 3.94
N ARG A 80 -4.36 6.08 3.14
CA ARG A 80 -5.57 5.80 2.34
C ARG A 80 -5.31 4.74 1.28
N ILE A 81 -4.17 4.81 0.59
CA ILE A 81 -3.77 3.82 -0.43
C ILE A 81 -3.68 2.42 0.18
N ARG A 82 -3.01 2.30 1.33
CA ARG A 82 -2.87 1.03 2.05
C ARG A 82 -4.23 0.45 2.44
N ARG A 83 -5.14 1.28 2.94
CA ARG A 83 -6.50 0.84 3.29
C ARG A 83 -7.37 0.49 2.09
N ALA A 84 -7.21 1.16 0.95
CA ALA A 84 -8.01 0.91 -0.23
C ALA A 84 -7.75 -0.46 -0.89
N THR A 85 -6.62 -1.11 -0.61
CA THR A 85 -6.31 -2.48 -1.05
C THR A 85 -6.47 -3.54 0.02
N ALA A 86 -6.70 -3.14 1.27
CA ALA A 86 -6.98 -4.07 2.34
C ALA A 86 -8.28 -4.82 2.05
N THR A 87 -8.23 -6.15 2.11
CA THR A 87 -9.46 -6.94 2.24
C THR A 87 -10.10 -6.64 3.59
N ASP A 88 -11.41 -6.90 3.74
CA ASP A 88 -12.11 -6.75 5.03
C ASP A 88 -11.40 -7.50 6.18
N SER A 89 -10.83 -8.67 5.86
CA SER A 89 -9.99 -9.45 6.79
C SER A 89 -8.67 -8.78 7.14
N VAL A 90 -8.01 -8.10 6.19
CA VAL A 90 -6.80 -7.30 6.46
C VAL A 90 -7.16 -6.09 7.32
N ALA A 91 -8.21 -5.34 6.98
CA ALA A 91 -8.64 -4.16 7.70
C ALA A 91 -8.96 -4.46 9.18
N SER A 92 -9.73 -5.53 9.43
CA SER A 92 -10.06 -5.96 10.80
C SER A 92 -8.80 -6.32 11.61
N VAL A 93 -7.80 -6.97 10.99
CA VAL A 93 -6.57 -7.33 11.70
C VAL A 93 -5.66 -6.12 11.91
N GLU A 94 -5.63 -5.15 11.00
CA GLU A 94 -4.92 -3.88 11.20
C GLU A 94 -5.50 -3.07 12.37
N GLU A 95 -6.82 -3.07 12.56
CA GLU A 95 -7.47 -2.47 13.73
C GLU A 95 -7.10 -3.17 15.04
N ASP A 96 -7.10 -4.50 15.05
CA ASP A 96 -6.61 -5.29 16.18
C ASP A 96 -5.14 -4.94 16.50
N LEU A 97 -4.25 -4.84 15.50
CA LEU A 97 -2.84 -4.46 15.68
C LEU A 97 -2.67 -3.06 16.28
N LEU A 98 -3.49 -2.10 15.87
CA LEU A 98 -3.47 -0.74 16.41
C LEU A 98 -3.96 -0.70 17.86
N ALA A 99 -5.04 -1.41 18.18
CA ALA A 99 -5.58 -1.50 19.53
C ALA A 99 -4.62 -2.24 20.48
N PHE A 100 -3.90 -3.24 19.95
CA PHE A 100 -2.96 -4.05 20.68
C PHE A 100 -1.66 -3.34 21.06
N ARG A 101 -1.33 -2.21 20.42
CA ARG A 101 -0.12 -1.44 20.71
C ARG A 101 0.04 -1.08 22.20
N ASP A 102 -1.06 -0.99 22.94
CA ASP A 102 -1.09 -0.64 24.37
C ASP A 102 -1.21 -1.87 25.31
N SER A 103 -1.15 -3.11 24.79
CA SER A 103 -1.34 -4.35 25.56
C SER A 103 -0.36 -5.44 25.14
N GLU A 104 0.16 -6.23 26.08
CA GLU A 104 1.11 -7.33 25.78
C GLU A 104 0.44 -8.71 25.70
N ASP A 105 -0.87 -8.81 25.97
CA ASP A 105 -1.59 -10.07 26.12
C ASP A 105 -2.01 -10.69 24.76
N ASN A 106 -1.61 -11.93 24.46
CA ASN A 106 -1.99 -12.61 23.20
C ASN A 106 -1.32 -12.05 21.92
N ARG A 107 -0.17 -11.39 22.05
CA ARG A 107 0.64 -10.80 20.97
C ARG A 107 0.98 -11.77 19.84
N ASP A 108 1.57 -12.92 20.16
CA ASP A 108 2.04 -13.87 19.16
C ASP A 108 0.91 -14.43 18.29
N ASP A 109 -0.28 -14.59 18.88
CA ASP A 109 -1.46 -15.05 18.16
C ASP A 109 -1.97 -14.00 17.16
N LEU A 110 -1.98 -12.72 17.56
CA LEU A 110 -2.34 -11.62 16.68
C LEU A 110 -1.35 -11.46 15.52
N LEU A 111 -0.04 -11.59 15.77
CA LEU A 111 0.98 -11.54 14.72
C LEU A 111 0.82 -12.68 13.71
N ARG A 112 0.54 -13.91 14.17
CA ARG A 112 0.22 -15.06 13.29
C ARG A 112 -1.04 -14.82 12.47
N ARG A 113 -2.11 -14.31 13.08
CA ARG A 113 -3.36 -13.98 12.38
C ARG A 113 -3.15 -12.89 11.32
N ALA A 114 -2.31 -11.89 11.58
CA ALA A 114 -1.97 -10.85 10.61
C ALA A 114 -1.22 -11.40 9.40
N LEU A 115 -0.24 -12.28 9.62
CA LEU A 115 0.47 -12.95 8.53
C LEU A 115 -0.49 -13.83 7.70
N ALA A 116 -1.35 -14.61 8.37
CA ALA A 116 -2.33 -15.47 7.71
C ALA A 116 -3.39 -14.69 6.91
N ALA A 117 -3.76 -13.48 7.37
CA ALA A 117 -4.65 -12.57 6.66
C ALA A 117 -3.97 -11.88 5.45
N GLY A 118 -2.66 -12.04 5.29
CA GLY A 118 -1.88 -11.44 4.20
C GLY A 118 -1.41 -10.02 4.47
N VAL A 119 -1.40 -9.56 5.73
CA VAL A 119 -0.84 -8.26 6.10
C VAL A 119 0.69 -8.31 5.89
N PRO A 120 1.29 -7.39 5.11
CA PRO A 120 2.72 -7.42 4.86
C PRO A 120 3.53 -7.09 6.12
N ALA A 121 4.69 -7.74 6.28
CA ALA A 121 5.51 -7.68 7.50
C ALA A 121 5.86 -6.27 7.98
N HIS A 122 6.22 -5.36 7.05
CA HIS A 122 6.53 -3.97 7.38
C HIS A 122 5.33 -3.24 8.00
N ARG A 123 4.11 -3.61 7.60
CA ARG A 123 2.86 -3.02 8.07
C ARG A 123 2.51 -3.51 9.47
N ILE A 124 2.71 -4.79 9.73
CA ILE A 124 2.52 -5.37 11.07
C ILE A 124 3.42 -4.64 12.07
N VAL A 125 4.70 -4.46 11.75
CA VAL A 125 5.66 -3.69 12.58
C VAL A 125 5.20 -2.25 12.79
N ALA A 126 4.78 -1.55 11.73
CA ALA A 126 4.34 -0.16 11.81
C ALA A 126 3.11 0.03 12.71
N LEU A 127 2.14 -0.88 12.65
CA LEU A 127 0.88 -0.76 13.39
C LEU A 127 0.99 -1.23 14.84
N SER A 128 1.65 -2.34 15.08
CA SER A 128 1.79 -2.92 16.43
C SER A 128 2.98 -2.39 17.22
N GLY A 129 3.94 -1.73 16.57
CA GLY A 129 5.16 -1.23 17.21
C GLY A 129 6.15 -2.33 17.62
N VAL A 130 5.96 -3.57 17.15
CA VAL A 130 6.82 -4.71 17.48
C VAL A 130 8.11 -4.72 16.69
N ASP A 131 9.20 -5.20 17.30
CA ASP A 131 10.46 -5.41 16.58
C ASP A 131 10.32 -6.46 15.45
N PRO A 132 10.98 -6.25 14.30
CA PRO A 132 10.93 -7.18 13.16
C PRO A 132 11.50 -8.57 13.49
N THR A 133 12.36 -8.66 14.51
CA THR A 133 12.88 -9.94 15.03
C THR A 133 11.80 -10.76 15.73
N THR A 134 10.86 -10.12 16.42
CA THR A 134 9.72 -10.80 17.07
C THR A 134 8.76 -11.35 16.03
N LEU A 135 8.49 -10.57 14.97
CA LEU A 135 7.65 -10.99 13.85
C LEU A 135 8.23 -12.22 13.12
N SER A 136 9.56 -12.27 12.95
CA SER A 136 10.24 -13.39 12.31
C SER A 136 10.03 -14.69 13.08
N SER A 137 10.06 -14.66 14.41
CA SER A 137 9.77 -15.82 15.26
C SER A 137 8.31 -16.30 15.13
N ALA A 138 7.36 -15.36 15.04
CA ALA A 138 5.94 -15.67 14.84
C ALA A 138 5.61 -16.24 13.45
N SER A 139 6.54 -16.15 12.49
CA SER A 139 6.37 -16.67 11.12
C SER A 139 6.89 -18.10 10.93
N GLN A 140 7.54 -18.69 11.94
CA GLN A 140 8.27 -19.97 11.86
C GLN A 140 7.55 -21.14 12.54
N ASP A 141 6.32 -20.95 13.03
CA ASP A 141 5.50 -21.96 13.74
C ASP A 141 4.35 -22.47 12.86
#